data_AF-A0A5N5FGN3-F1
#
_entry.id   AF-A0A5N5FGN3-F1
#
_cell.length_a   1.000
_cell.length_b   1.000
_cell.length_c   1.000
_cell.angle_alpha   90.00
_cell.angle_beta   90.00
_cell.angle_gamma   90.00
#
_symmetry.space_group_name_H-M   'P 1'
#
loop_
_entity.id
_entity.type
_entity.pdbx_description
1 polymer ?
#
loop_
_entity_poly.entity_id
_entity_poly.type
_entity_poly.pdbx_seq_one_letter_code
_entity_poly.pdbx_strand_id
1 'polypeptide(L)'
;MKQILVQLSQLVLLLLLLVACSVPATTARNQRPGFLFTRTTGRCTPQYWGSRREAWPKMVPQTSTVSKVFGSRAYERYRSDLTLLEATAVNDEENVYPRLLKQASAALLNSYARKGYPYTAWEVKTLLIQALVSKKAAALQAQHFSIANEACH
;
A
#
# COMPACT_ATOMS: atom_id res chain seq x y z
N MET A 1 66.29 12.71 -23.79
CA MET A 1 65.03 13.47 -23.97
C MET A 1 64.00 12.75 -24.83
N LYS A 2 64.34 12.17 -25.99
CA LYS A 2 63.38 11.46 -26.88
C LYS A 2 62.69 10.24 -26.24
N GLN A 3 63.41 9.44 -25.46
CA GLN A 3 62.85 8.24 -24.77
C GLN A 3 61.80 8.58 -23.70
N ILE A 4 61.97 9.70 -22.99
CA ILE A 4 61.03 10.12 -21.93
C ILE A 4 59.70 10.60 -22.54
N LEU A 5 59.77 11.27 -23.70
CA LEU A 5 58.58 11.73 -24.43
C LEU A 5 57.74 10.56 -24.96
N VAL A 6 58.37 9.47 -25.40
CA VAL A 6 57.69 8.26 -25.89
C VAL A 6 57.01 7.50 -24.74
N GLN A 7 57.67 7.39 -23.59
CA GLN A 7 57.10 6.76 -22.39
C GLN A 7 55.87 7.52 -21.86
N LEU A 8 55.93 8.85 -21.86
CA LEU A 8 54.80 9.71 -21.49
C LEU A 8 53.62 9.56 -22.47
N SER A 9 53.90 9.47 -23.78
CA SER A 9 52.87 9.24 -24.80
C SER A 9 52.17 7.89 -24.65
N GLN A 10 52.92 6.83 -24.31
CA GLN A 10 52.35 5.49 -24.06
C GLN A 10 51.50 5.45 -22.79
N LEU A 11 51.93 6.12 -21.72
CA LEU A 11 51.15 6.25 -20.48
C LEU A 11 49.84 7.00 -20.69
N VAL A 12 49.86 8.08 -21.47
CA VAL A 12 48.64 8.85 -21.81
C VAL A 12 47.69 8.01 -22.69
N LEU A 13 48.21 7.24 -23.64
CA LEU A 13 47.40 6.35 -24.47
C LEU A 13 46.75 5.23 -23.64
N LEU A 14 47.49 4.66 -22.67
CA LEU A 14 47.00 3.63 -21.76
C LEU A 14 45.89 4.18 -20.84
N LEU A 15 46.06 5.41 -20.35
CA LEU A 15 45.06 6.09 -19.51
C LEU A 15 43.77 6.39 -20.30
N LEU A 16 43.89 6.82 -21.56
CA LEU A 16 42.75 7.06 -22.45
C LEU A 16 41.99 5.76 -22.79
N LEU A 17 42.70 4.65 -22.98
CA LEU A 17 42.08 3.33 -23.19
C LEU A 17 41.33 2.81 -21.96
N LEU A 18 41.86 3.06 -20.75
CA LEU A 18 41.20 2.65 -19.51
C LEU A 18 39.92 3.43 -19.22
N VAL A 19 39.86 4.72 -19.57
CA VAL A 19 38.65 5.56 -19.43
C VAL A 19 37.55 5.18 -20.42
N ALA A 20 37.90 4.63 -21.60
CA ALA A 20 36.92 4.19 -22.59
C ALA A 20 36.19 2.88 -22.20
N CYS A 21 36.71 2.10 -21.24
CA CYS A 21 36.14 0.80 -20.85
C CYS A 21 35.10 0.86 -19.72
N SER A 22 34.86 2.01 -19.09
CA SER A 22 33.80 2.13 -18.06
C SER A 22 32.43 2.43 -18.70
N VAL A 23 31.90 1.48 -19.47
CA VAL A 23 30.49 1.50 -19.88
C VAL A 23 29.70 0.74 -18.81
N PRO A 24 28.74 1.36 -18.11
CA PRO A 24 27.85 0.61 -17.25
C PRO A 24 27.02 -0.33 -18.13
N ALA A 25 27.16 -1.64 -17.91
CA ALA A 25 26.29 -2.63 -18.50
C ALA A 25 24.88 -2.41 -17.94
N THR A 26 24.12 -1.55 -18.60
CA THR A 26 22.69 -1.41 -18.36
C THR A 26 22.10 -2.76 -18.74
N THR A 27 21.67 -3.54 -17.76
CA THR A 27 20.94 -4.79 -17.98
C THR A 27 19.72 -4.47 -18.83
N ALA A 28 19.82 -4.74 -20.13
CA ALA A 28 18.69 -4.70 -21.05
C ALA A 28 17.73 -5.82 -20.62
N ARG A 29 16.81 -5.47 -19.71
CA ARG A 29 15.70 -6.33 -19.34
C ARG A 29 14.91 -6.57 -20.62
N ASN A 30 14.91 -7.81 -21.11
CA ASN A 30 14.08 -8.30 -22.22
C ASN A 30 12.63 -7.80 -22.03
N GLN A 31 12.30 -6.64 -22.60
CA GLN A 31 10.94 -6.15 -22.67
C GLN A 31 10.31 -6.76 -23.91
N ARG A 32 9.69 -7.93 -23.70
CA ARG A 32 8.72 -8.46 -24.66
C ARG A 32 7.55 -7.46 -24.71
N PRO A 33 7.10 -7.01 -25.90
CA PRO A 33 5.92 -6.15 -26.01
C PRO A 33 4.68 -7.03 -25.87
N GLY A 34 4.39 -7.45 -24.64
CA GLY A 34 3.06 -7.88 -24.24
C GLY A 34 2.44 -6.71 -23.48
N PHE A 35 1.21 -6.34 -23.82
CA PHE A 35 0.41 -5.44 -22.98
C PHE A 35 0.17 -6.11 -21.63
N LEU A 36 1.14 -6.03 -20.72
CA LEU A 36 0.94 -6.36 -19.34
C LEU A 36 0.11 -5.22 -18.76
N PHE A 37 -1.20 -5.46 -18.61
CA PHE A 37 -2.03 -4.71 -17.68
C PHE A 37 -1.48 -4.98 -16.26
N THR A 38 -0.36 -4.36 -15.92
CA THR A 38 0.09 -4.23 -14.53
C THR A 38 -0.83 -3.21 -13.90
N ARG A 39 -2.05 -3.63 -13.53
CA ARG A 39 -2.88 -2.83 -12.64
C ARG A 39 -2.13 -2.80 -11.32
N THR A 40 -1.36 -1.76 -11.08
CA THR A 40 -0.70 -1.52 -9.80
C THR A 40 -1.80 -1.44 -8.76
N THR A 41 -2.04 -2.52 -8.04
CA THR A 41 -2.97 -2.51 -6.92
C THR A 41 -2.37 -1.55 -5.90
N GLY A 42 -3.08 -0.47 -5.55
CA GLY A 42 -2.59 0.51 -4.59
C GLY A 42 -2.22 -0.20 -3.29
N ARG A 43 -1.03 0.07 -2.75
CA ARG A 43 -0.44 -0.63 -1.58
C ARG A 43 -1.19 -0.42 -0.26
N CYS A 44 -2.25 0.36 -0.29
CA CYS A 44 -3.03 0.77 0.87
C CYS A 44 -4.53 0.44 0.68
N THR A 45 -4.89 -0.28 -0.39
CA THR A 45 -6.29 -0.64 -0.70
C THR A 45 -6.76 -1.84 0.12
N PRO A 46 -8.08 -2.03 0.31
CA PRO A 46 -8.61 -3.26 0.91
C PRO A 46 -8.13 -4.53 0.20
N GLN A 47 -8.08 -4.51 -1.13
CA GLN A 47 -7.61 -5.64 -1.95
C GLN A 47 -6.15 -5.98 -1.66
N TYR A 48 -5.30 -4.97 -1.43
CA TYR A 48 -3.90 -5.18 -1.09
C TYR A 48 -3.76 -5.85 0.28
N TRP A 49 -4.46 -5.37 1.30
CA TRP A 49 -4.44 -6.01 2.63
C TRP A 49 -5.00 -7.43 2.61
N GLY A 50 -6.09 -7.66 1.88
CA GLY A 50 -6.67 -8.99 1.68
C GLY A 50 -5.74 -9.95 0.91
N SER A 51 -4.84 -9.44 0.07
CA SER A 51 -3.88 -10.25 -0.67
C SER A 51 -2.77 -10.87 0.20
N ARG A 52 -2.62 -10.42 1.45
CA ARG A 52 -1.60 -10.89 2.41
C ARG A 52 -0.15 -10.80 1.92
N ARG A 53 0.13 -9.89 0.98
CA ARG A 53 1.48 -9.68 0.42
C ARG A 53 2.40 -8.88 1.35
N GLU A 54 1.83 -8.05 2.22
CA GLU A 54 2.57 -7.18 3.15
C GLU A 54 2.63 -7.80 4.55
N ALA A 55 3.68 -7.46 5.29
CA ALA A 55 3.74 -7.73 6.72
C ALA A 55 2.57 -7.04 7.45
N TRP A 56 1.82 -7.81 8.21
CA TRP A 56 0.66 -7.31 8.93
C TRP A 56 1.07 -6.44 10.13
N PRO A 57 0.38 -5.32 10.42
CA PRO A 57 0.76 -4.45 11.52
C PRO A 57 0.64 -5.15 12.89
N LYS A 58 1.67 -5.01 13.74
CA LYS A 58 1.72 -5.68 15.05
C LYS A 58 0.64 -5.20 16.03
N MET A 59 0.11 -3.99 15.83
CA MET A 59 -0.88 -3.37 16.71
C MET A 59 -2.26 -4.06 16.68
N VAL A 60 -2.55 -4.84 15.63
CA VAL A 60 -3.80 -5.58 15.51
C VAL A 60 -3.54 -6.95 14.90
N PRO A 61 -3.71 -8.07 15.61
CA PRO A 61 -3.60 -9.40 15.00
C PRO A 61 -4.59 -9.60 13.84
N GLN A 62 -4.21 -10.37 12.81
CA GLN A 62 -5.08 -10.71 11.67
C GLN A 62 -6.41 -11.35 12.09
N THR A 63 -6.37 -12.16 13.15
CA THR A 63 -7.51 -12.88 13.72
C THR A 63 -8.38 -12.00 14.63
N SER A 64 -8.05 -10.72 14.78
CA SER A 64 -8.86 -9.82 15.60
C SER A 64 -10.22 -9.61 14.97
N THR A 65 -11.27 -9.84 15.74
CA THR A 65 -12.65 -9.59 15.30
C THR A 65 -12.92 -8.10 15.19
N VAL A 66 -13.82 -7.74 14.27
CA VAL A 66 -14.30 -6.36 14.07
C VAL A 66 -14.84 -5.77 15.37
N SER A 67 -15.59 -6.57 16.14
CA SER A 67 -16.12 -6.17 17.45
C SER A 67 -15.03 -5.84 18.46
N LYS A 68 -13.92 -6.60 18.48
CA LYS A 68 -12.79 -6.33 19.38
C LYS A 68 -11.99 -5.10 18.97
N VAL A 69 -11.92 -4.82 17.67
CA VAL A 69 -11.15 -3.68 17.13
C VAL A 69 -11.91 -2.36 17.24
N PHE A 70 -13.21 -2.38 16.91
CA PHE A 70 -14.06 -1.19 16.78
C PHE A 70 -15.09 -1.02 17.89
N GLY A 71 -15.30 -2.04 18.73
CA GLY A 71 -16.19 -1.99 19.88
C GLY A 71 -17.63 -2.47 19.62
N SER A 72 -18.48 -2.32 20.63
CA SER A 72 -19.84 -2.88 20.68
C SER A 72 -20.77 -2.36 19.58
N ARG A 73 -20.65 -1.09 19.20
CA ARG A 73 -21.42 -0.51 18.08
C ARG A 73 -21.19 -1.23 16.75
N ALA A 74 -19.99 -1.78 16.55
CA ALA A 74 -19.70 -2.60 15.37
C ALA A 74 -20.29 -4.02 15.52
N TYR A 75 -20.32 -4.57 16.74
CA TYR A 75 -20.95 -5.87 17.03
C TYR A 75 -22.45 -5.89 16.73
N GLU A 76 -23.17 -4.80 16.99
CA GLU A 76 -24.62 -4.70 16.69
C GLU A 76 -24.92 -4.75 15.19
N ARG A 77 -23.92 -4.50 14.34
CA ARG A 77 -24.11 -4.34 12.90
C ARG A 77 -23.45 -5.39 12.04
N TYR A 78 -22.33 -5.92 12.50
CA TYR A 78 -21.55 -6.90 11.78
C TYR A 78 -21.57 -8.22 12.54
N ARG A 79 -21.29 -9.31 11.83
CA ARG A 79 -21.18 -10.62 12.48
C ARG A 79 -20.09 -10.59 13.54
N SER A 80 -20.33 -11.28 14.65
CA SER A 80 -19.45 -11.30 15.82
C SER A 80 -18.08 -11.95 15.54
N ASP A 81 -18.07 -12.92 14.63
CA ASP A 81 -16.91 -13.70 14.21
C ASP A 81 -16.13 -13.07 13.04
N LEU A 82 -16.67 -12.00 12.43
CA LEU A 82 -16.03 -11.34 11.30
C LEU A 82 -14.69 -10.75 11.73
N THR A 83 -13.61 -11.22 11.11
CA THR A 83 -12.25 -10.72 11.35
C THR A 83 -11.94 -9.47 10.53
N LEU A 84 -10.93 -8.71 10.96
CA LEU A 84 -10.47 -7.53 10.23
C LEU A 84 -9.92 -7.91 8.84
N LEU A 85 -9.28 -9.08 8.70
CA LEU A 85 -8.81 -9.58 7.42
C LEU A 85 -9.98 -9.87 6.47
N GLU A 86 -10.98 -10.62 6.93
CA GLU A 86 -12.18 -10.92 6.12
C GLU A 86 -12.89 -9.65 5.70
N ALA A 87 -13.00 -8.66 6.61
CA ALA A 87 -13.60 -7.37 6.33
C ALA A 87 -12.96 -6.64 5.13
N THR A 88 -11.66 -6.81 4.87
CA THR A 88 -10.99 -6.23 3.69
C THR A 88 -11.37 -6.90 2.36
N ALA A 89 -11.90 -8.12 2.41
CA ALA A 89 -12.25 -8.95 1.26
C ALA A 89 -13.77 -9.07 1.02
N VAL A 90 -14.61 -8.54 1.91
CA VAL A 90 -16.07 -8.61 1.78
C VAL A 90 -16.54 -8.00 0.45
N ASN A 91 -17.50 -8.67 -0.19
CA ASN A 91 -18.25 -8.11 -1.32
C ASN A 91 -19.23 -7.04 -0.80
N ASP A 92 -19.12 -5.83 -1.33
CA ASP A 92 -19.77 -4.61 -0.87
C ASP A 92 -20.61 -3.93 -1.96
N GLU A 93 -20.94 -4.64 -3.04
CA GLU A 93 -21.69 -4.11 -4.18
C GLU A 93 -23.10 -3.65 -3.78
N GLU A 94 -23.79 -4.39 -2.91
CA GLU A 94 -25.21 -4.15 -2.60
C GLU A 94 -25.47 -3.37 -1.30
N ASN A 95 -24.48 -3.23 -0.40
CA ASN A 95 -24.71 -2.66 0.93
C ASN A 95 -23.59 -1.69 1.38
N VAL A 96 -24.02 -0.50 1.83
CA VAL A 96 -23.14 0.60 2.26
C VAL A 96 -22.35 0.30 3.54
N TYR A 97 -22.87 -0.56 4.43
CA TYR A 97 -22.21 -0.82 5.71
C TYR A 97 -21.03 -1.79 5.61
N PRO A 98 -21.12 -2.89 4.82
CA PRO A 98 -19.95 -3.66 4.43
C PRO A 98 -18.90 -2.81 3.69
N ARG A 99 -19.33 -1.91 2.79
CA ARG A 99 -18.43 -0.97 2.11
C ARG A 99 -17.68 -0.06 3.08
N LEU A 100 -18.40 0.54 4.02
CA LEU A 100 -17.82 1.35 5.09
C LEU A 100 -16.79 0.55 5.89
N LEU A 101 -17.16 -0.66 6.35
CA LEU A 101 -16.26 -1.49 7.15
C LEU A 101 -15.01 -1.91 6.37
N LYS A 102 -15.17 -2.29 5.10
CA LYS A 102 -14.06 -2.68 4.22
C LYS A 102 -13.05 -1.54 4.07
N GLN A 103 -13.52 -0.33 3.78
CA GLN A 103 -12.66 0.83 3.63
C GLN A 103 -12.05 1.30 4.95
N ALA A 104 -12.82 1.27 6.04
CA ALA A 104 -12.33 1.60 7.38
C ALA A 104 -11.28 0.59 7.88
N SER A 105 -11.42 -0.70 7.55
CA SER A 105 -10.45 -1.74 7.92
C SER A 105 -9.11 -1.50 7.22
N ALA A 106 -9.13 -1.18 5.93
CA ALA A 106 -7.93 -0.78 5.20
C ALA A 106 -7.33 0.52 5.77
N ALA A 107 -8.15 1.53 6.04
CA ALA A 107 -7.71 2.80 6.62
C ALA A 107 -7.03 2.61 7.99
N LEU A 108 -7.58 1.73 8.83
CA LEU A 108 -7.00 1.40 10.13
C LEU A 108 -5.62 0.74 9.96
N LEU A 109 -5.51 -0.24 9.07
CA LEU A 109 -4.23 -0.90 8.78
C LEU A 109 -3.21 0.08 8.21
N ASN A 110 -3.63 1.01 7.35
CA ASN A 110 -2.78 2.06 6.81
C ASN A 110 -2.30 3.02 7.89
N SER A 111 -3.18 3.44 8.81
CA SER A 111 -2.81 4.31 9.94
C SER A 111 -1.73 3.71 10.84
N TYR A 112 -1.61 2.38 10.84
CA TYR A 112 -0.60 1.63 11.57
C TYR A 112 0.69 1.40 10.77
N ALA A 113 0.58 1.18 9.47
CA ALA A 113 1.68 0.71 8.64
C ALA A 113 2.37 1.82 7.82
N ARG A 114 1.66 2.91 7.55
CA ARG A 114 2.05 3.91 6.55
C ARG A 114 2.32 5.24 7.24
N LYS A 115 3.55 5.74 7.09
CA LYS A 115 3.92 7.07 7.59
C LYS A 115 3.18 8.13 6.78
N GLY A 116 2.63 9.14 7.45
CA GLY A 116 1.93 10.24 6.78
C GLY A 116 0.53 9.88 6.26
N TYR A 117 -0.02 8.72 6.63
CA TYR A 117 -1.43 8.42 6.33
C TYR A 117 -2.32 9.47 7.02
N PRO A 118 -3.35 10.02 6.34
CA PRO A 118 -4.07 11.21 6.80
C PRO A 118 -4.97 10.98 8.01
N TYR A 119 -5.22 9.73 8.39
CA TYR A 119 -6.00 9.39 9.59
C TYR A 119 -5.14 8.64 10.60
N THR A 120 -5.27 9.01 11.87
CA THR A 120 -4.80 8.21 12.98
C THR A 120 -5.74 7.02 13.22
N ALA A 121 -5.23 5.97 13.89
CA ALA A 121 -6.05 4.80 14.21
C ALA A 121 -7.29 5.13 15.04
N TRP A 122 -7.18 6.10 15.96
CA TRP A 122 -8.29 6.55 16.78
C TRP A 122 -9.36 7.28 15.96
N GLU A 123 -8.95 8.14 15.02
CA GLU A 123 -9.89 8.83 14.12
C GLU A 123 -10.65 7.83 13.25
N VAL A 124 -9.97 6.82 12.68
CA VAL A 124 -10.63 5.79 11.88
C VAL A 124 -11.71 5.08 12.69
N LYS A 125 -11.39 4.66 13.92
CA LYS A 125 -12.37 3.99 14.80
C LYS A 125 -13.55 4.90 15.12
N THR A 126 -13.29 6.16 15.47
CA THR A 126 -14.33 7.14 15.81
C THR A 126 -15.25 7.42 14.63
N LEU A 127 -14.68 7.69 13.46
CA LEU A 127 -15.41 8.00 12.23
C LEU A 127 -16.25 6.81 11.76
N LEU A 128 -15.74 5.58 11.90
CA LEU A 128 -16.54 4.37 11.64
C LEU A 128 -17.81 4.37 12.49
N ILE A 129 -17.67 4.52 13.81
CA ILE A 129 -18.81 4.46 14.74
C ILE A 129 -19.81 5.60 14.49
N GLN A 130 -19.32 6.81 14.19
CA GLN A 130 -20.17 7.94 13.82
C GLN A 130 -20.94 7.68 12.53
N ALA A 131 -20.30 7.07 11.53
CA ALA A 131 -20.92 6.79 10.24
C ALA A 131 -22.01 5.69 10.30
N LEU A 132 -22.06 4.89 11.36
CA LEU A 132 -23.08 3.84 11.53
C LEU A 132 -24.49 4.38 11.79
N VAL A 133 -24.67 5.67 12.08
CA VAL A 133 -25.97 6.27 12.41
C VAL A 133 -26.95 6.33 11.23
N SER A 134 -26.46 6.30 9.98
CA SER A 134 -27.33 6.28 8.81
C SER A 134 -26.64 5.71 7.56
N LYS A 135 -27.43 5.25 6.58
CA LYS A 135 -26.90 4.79 5.29
C LYS A 135 -26.14 5.89 4.54
N LYS A 136 -26.61 7.14 4.63
CA LYS A 136 -25.98 8.31 4.00
C LYS A 136 -24.61 8.61 4.61
N ALA A 137 -24.54 8.63 5.94
CA ALA A 137 -23.27 8.84 6.65
C ALA A 137 -22.28 7.70 6.39
N ALA A 138 -22.75 6.46 6.38
CA ALA A 138 -21.94 5.29 6.03
C ALA A 138 -21.37 5.38 4.62
N ALA A 139 -22.20 5.71 3.62
CA ALA A 139 -21.74 5.85 2.23
C ALA A 139 -20.71 6.97 2.07
N LEU A 140 -20.96 8.14 2.68
CA LEU A 140 -20.05 9.28 2.60
C LEU A 140 -18.70 8.97 3.27
N GLN A 141 -18.72 8.40 4.47
CA GLN A 141 -17.49 8.08 5.19
C GLN A 141 -16.71 6.95 4.51
N ALA A 142 -17.40 5.97 3.91
CA ALA A 142 -16.76 4.94 3.10
C ALA A 142 -16.01 5.55 1.91
N GLN A 143 -16.61 6.55 1.24
CA GLN A 143 -15.97 7.28 0.16
C GLN A 143 -14.72 8.04 0.62
N HIS A 144 -14.80 8.74 1.75
CA HIS A 144 -13.64 9.44 2.32
C HIS A 144 -12.48 8.51 2.64
N PHE A 145 -12.76 7.33 3.23
CA PHE A 145 -11.73 6.32 3.47
C PHE A 145 -11.17 5.74 2.16
N SER A 146 -12.01 5.49 1.14
CA SER A 146 -11.54 5.01 -0.17
C SER A 146 -10.54 5.98 -0.79
N ILE A 147 -10.88 7.27 -0.82
CA ILE A 147 -10.01 8.32 -1.36
C ILE A 147 -8.66 8.35 -0.63
N ALA A 148 -8.67 8.29 0.71
CA ALA A 148 -7.44 8.27 1.50
C ALA A 148 -6.61 6.99 1.29
N ASN A 149 -7.27 5.84 1.13
CA ASN A 149 -6.63 4.56 0.83
C ASN A 149 -5.99 4.56 -0.57
N GLU A 150 -6.62 5.21 -1.53
CA GLU A 150 -6.13 5.31 -2.91
C GLU A 150 -4.97 6.30 -3.04
N ALA A 151 -4.98 7.41 -2.30
CA ALA A 151 -3.95 8.43 -2.30
C ALA A 151 -2.68 8.06 -1.50
N CYS A 152 -2.66 6.90 -0.87
CA CYS A 152 -1.56 6.44 -0.02
C CYS A 152 -0.43 5.81 -0.87
N HIS A 153 0.78 6.35 -0.71
CA HIS A 153 1.98 6.00 -1.48
C HIS A 153 3.14 5.54 -0.59
#